data_AF-A0A9E2KPX1-F1
#
_entry.id   AF-A0A9E2KPX1-F1
#
_cell.length_a   1.000
_cell.length_b   1.000
_cell.length_c   1.000
_cell.angle_alpha   90.00
_cell.angle_beta   90.00
_cell.angle_gamma   90.00
#
_symmetry.space_group_name_H-M   'P 1'
#
loop_
_entity.id
_entity.type
_entity.pdbx_description
1 polymer ?
#
loop_
_entity_poly.entity_id
_entity_poly.type
_entity_poly.pdbx_seq_one_letter_code
_entity_poly.pdbx_strand_id
1 'polypeptide(L)' 'MSDNKMHSLEERFAQLQEIISKLEQGNLSLDESIEAYTAGMKLAASCRSTLDEMQAKVQAAREQAQVVTATNAPSGTNQ' A
#
# COMPACT_ATOMS: atom_id res chain seq x y z
N MET A 1 3.86 -6.23 14.59
CA MET A 1 2.83 -5.27 14.11
C MET A 1 2.90 -4.99 12.61
N SER A 2 4.03 -5.23 11.91
CA SER A 2 4.17 -4.94 10.48
C SER A 2 3.49 -5.98 9.56
N ASP A 3 3.48 -7.26 9.94
CA ASP A 3 2.94 -8.34 9.10
C ASP A 3 1.40 -8.29 8.97
N ASN A 4 0.71 -7.83 10.03
CA ASN A 4 -0.74 -7.72 10.06
C ASN A 4 -1.30 -6.71 9.04
N LYS A 5 -0.55 -5.63 8.77
CA LYS A 5 -0.99 -4.58 7.82
C LYS A 5 -0.90 -5.05 6.37
N MET A 6 0.04 -5.95 6.08
CA MET A 6 0.20 -6.57 4.77
C MET A 6 -0.85 -7.66 4.52
N HIS A 7 -1.13 -8.50 5.53
CA HIS A 7 -2.25 -9.45 5.48
C HIS A 7 -3.60 -8.73 5.25
N SER A 8 -3.83 -7.62 5.97
CA SER A 8 -5.00 -6.75 5.76
C SER A 8 -5.07 -6.12 4.36
N LEU A 9 -3.94 -5.89 3.69
CA LEU A 9 -3.92 -5.36 2.33
C LEU A 9 -4.30 -6.46 1.33
N GLU A 10 -3.75 -7.66 1.48
CA GLU A 10 -4.07 -8.83 0.65
C GLU A 10 -5.56 -9.18 0.73
N GLU A 11 -6.14 -9.18 1.94
CA GLU A 11 -7.58 -9.37 2.16
C GLU A 11 -8.43 -8.33 1.41
N ARG A 12 -8.05 -7.05 1.49
CA ARG A 12 -8.75 -5.98 0.78
C ARG A 12 -8.60 -6.08 -0.73
N PHE A 13 -7.46 -6.56 -1.24
CA PHE A 13 -7.30 -6.85 -2.66
C PHE A 13 -8.20 -8.00 -3.11
N ALA A 14 -8.31 -9.07 -2.32
CA ALA A 14 -9.21 -10.19 -2.62
C ALA A 14 -10.68 -9.72 -2.67
N GLN A 15 -11.10 -8.91 -1.70
CA GLN A 15 -12.44 -8.30 -1.70
C GLN A 15 -12.68 -7.40 -2.92
N LEU A 16 -11.67 -6.62 -3.34
CA LEU A 16 -11.78 -5.77 -4.53
C LEU A 16 -11.93 -6.60 -5.81
N GLN A 17 -11.18 -7.71 -5.93
CA GLN A 17 -11.31 -8.64 -7.06
C GLN A 17 -12.69 -9.28 -7.11
N GLU A 18 -13.27 -9.62 -5.96
CA GLU A 18 -14.63 -10.16 -5.89
C GLU A 18 -15.66 -9.14 -6.38
N ILE A 19 -15.53 -7.88 -5.98
CA ILE A 19 -16.41 -6.78 -6.44
C ILE A 19 -16.29 -6.60 -7.96
N ILE A 20 -15.06 -6.58 -8.49
CA ILE A 20 -14.82 -6.47 -9.94
C ILE A 20 -15.48 -7.64 -10.67
N SER A 21 -15.29 -8.87 -10.20
CA SER A 21 -15.92 -10.05 -10.82
C SER A 21 -17.44 -9.96 -10.82
N LYS A 22 -18.06 -9.49 -9.73
CA LYS A 22 -19.51 -9.26 -9.66
C LYS A 22 -20.00 -8.22 -10.67
N LEU A 23 -19.26 -7.13 -10.84
CA LEU A 23 -19.57 -6.09 -11.82
C LEU A 23 -19.43 -6.62 -13.27
N GLU A 24 -18.38 -7.40 -13.55
CA GLU A 24 -18.12 -7.98 -14.88
C GLU A 24 -19.13 -9.07 -15.27
N GLN A 25 -19.71 -9.78 -14.30
CA GLN A 25 -20.75 -10.78 -14.55
C GLN A 25 -22.04 -10.18 -15.12
N GLY A 26 -22.30 -8.88 -14.90
CA GLY A 26 -23.46 -8.18 -15.49
C GLY A 26 -24.84 -8.65 -15.00
N ASN A 27 -24.89 -9.40 -13.90
CA ASN A 27 -26.12 -9.94 -13.28
C ASN A 27 -26.71 -9.00 -12.19
N LEU A 28 -26.07 -7.86 -11.94
CA LEU A 28 -26.54 -6.93 -10.91
C LEU A 28 -27.65 -6.03 -11.46
N SER A 29 -28.64 -5.71 -10.63
CA SER A 29 -29.54 -4.59 -10.90
C SER A 29 -28.76 -3.27 -10.93
N LEU A 30 -29.41 -2.20 -11.41
CA LEU A 30 -28.78 -0.87 -11.46
C LEU A 30 -28.33 -0.39 -10.07
N ASP A 31 -29.19 -0.54 -9.06
CA ASP A 31 -28.90 -0.12 -7.70
C ASP A 31 -27.75 -0.94 -7.11
N GLU A 32 -27.76 -2.27 -7.27
CA GLU A 32 -26.67 -3.15 -6.84
C GLU A 32 -25.35 -2.83 -7.57
N SER A 33 -25.41 -2.46 -8.85
CA SER A 33 -24.24 -2.06 -9.63
C SER A 33 -23.63 -0.76 -9.08
N ILE A 34 -24.46 0.21 -8.71
CA ILE A 34 -24.03 1.48 -8.12
C ILE A 34 -23.40 1.23 -6.74
N GLU A 35 -24.01 0.36 -5.93
CA GLU A 35 -23.48 -0.02 -4.62
C GLU A 35 -22.13 -0.72 -4.73
N ALA A 36 -22.05 -1.75 -5.59
CA ALA A 36 -20.81 -2.51 -5.83
C ALA A 36 -19.69 -1.59 -6.36
N TYR A 37 -19.98 -0.72 -7.32
CA TYR A 37 -19.02 0.25 -7.83
C TYR A 37 -18.52 1.20 -6.74
N THR A 38 -19.43 1.76 -5.94
CA THR A 38 -19.10 2.69 -4.86
C THR A 38 -18.25 2.02 -3.78
N ALA A 39 -18.59 0.77 -3.42
CA ALA A 39 -17.81 -0.03 -2.48
C ALA A 39 -16.40 -0.32 -3.03
N GLY A 40 -16.30 -0.75 -4.29
CA GLY A 40 -15.03 -0.99 -4.98
C GLY A 40 -14.14 0.24 -5.01
N MET A 41 -14.70 1.42 -5.32
CA MET A 41 -13.97 2.69 -5.31
C MET A 41 -13.39 3.04 -3.95
N LYS A 42 -14.19 2.89 -2.87
CA LYS A 42 -13.73 3.14 -1.49
C LYS A 42 -12.61 2.18 -1.10
N LEU A 43 -12.76 0.90 -1.45
CA LEU A 43 -11.78 -0.14 -1.15
C LEU A 43 -10.45 0.10 -1.88
N ALA A 44 -10.51 0.43 -3.18
CA ALA A 44 -9.34 0.77 -3.98
C ALA A 44 -8.58 1.98 -3.40
N ALA A 45 -9.29 3.03 -2.99
CA ALA A 45 -8.69 4.20 -2.34
C ALA A 45 -7.99 3.82 -1.02
N SER A 46 -8.59 2.92 -0.23
CA SER A 46 -8.02 2.42 1.02
C SER A 46 -6.74 1.60 0.79
N CYS A 47 -6.72 0.75 -0.23
CA CYS A 47 -5.52 0.01 -0.64
C CYS A 47 -4.40 0.96 -1.06
N ARG A 48 -4.73 1.98 -1.86
CA ARG A 48 -3.76 2.98 -2.33
C ARG A 48 -3.10 3.72 -1.17
N SER A 49 -3.91 4.22 -0.24
CA SER A 49 -3.41 4.91 0.96
C SER A 49 -2.44 4.03 1.77
N THR A 50 -2.77 2.74 1.91
CA THR A 50 -1.90 1.78 2.62
C THR A 50 -0.56 1.61 1.91
N LEU A 51 -0.56 1.49 0.58
CA LEU A 51 0.66 1.38 -0.22
C LEU A 51 1.52 2.65 -0.12
N ASP A 52 0.90 3.83 -0.20
CA ASP A 52 1.61 5.10 -0.09
C ASP A 52 2.29 5.23 1.30
N GLU A 53 1.61 4.84 2.38
CA GLU A 53 2.20 4.78 3.71
C GLU A 53 3.39 3.81 3.82
N MET A 54 3.28 2.63 3.19
CA MET A 54 4.35 1.63 3.19
C MET A 54 5.56 2.15 2.40
N GLN A 55 5.33 2.78 1.25
CA GLN A 55 6.37 3.39 0.44
C GLN A 55 7.09 4.51 1.20
N ALA A 56 6.36 5.36 1.92
CA ALA A 56 6.95 6.41 2.77
C ALA A 56 7.87 5.83 3.86
N LYS A 57 7.48 4.72 4.50
CA LYS A 57 8.31 4.03 5.50
C LYS A 57 9.59 3.47 4.89
N VAL A 58 9.52 2.88 3.70
CA VAL A 58 10.70 2.37 2.98
C VAL A 58 11.65 3.52 2.65
N GLN A 59 11.12 4.64 2.16
CA GLN A 59 11.93 5.81 1.83
C GLN A 59 12.65 6.37 3.06
N ALA A 60 11.94 6.54 4.19
CA ALA A 60 12.53 7.01 5.43
C ALA A 60 13.62 6.06 5.95
N ALA A 61 13.41 4.74 5.88
CA ALA A 61 14.41 3.75 6.28
C ALA A 61 15.68 3.83 5.40
N ARG A 62 15.52 4.06 4.09
CA ARG A 62 16.64 4.22 3.15
C ARG A 62 17.45 5.48 3.45
N GLU A 63 16.80 6.58 3.76
CA GLU A 63 17.47 7.84 4.13
C GLU A 63 18.27 7.68 5.43
N GLN A 64 17.70 7.03 6.45
CA GLN A 64 18.39 6.74 7.71
C GLN A 64 19.64 5.86 7.49
N ALA A 65 19.54 4.85 6.62
CA ALA A 65 20.67 3.98 6.30
C ALA A 65 21.84 4.74 5.62
N GLN A 66 21.55 5.74 4.78
CA GLN A 66 22.59 6.52 4.10
C GLN A 66 23.38 7.43 5.04
N VAL A 67 22.74 8.01 6.07
CA VAL A 67 23.40 8.89 7.06
C VAL A 67 24.50 8.17 7.85
N VAL A 68 24.36 6.86 8.08
CA VAL A 68 25.34 6.05 8.83
C VAL A 68 26.61 5.76 8.02
N THR A 69 26.54 5.81 6.67
CA THR A 69 27.70 5.54 5.80
C THR A 69 28.59 6.75 5.54
N ALA A 70 28.08 7.97 5.75
CA ALA A 70 28.81 9.21 5.48
C ALA A 70 29.67 9.70 6.66
N THR A 71 29.49 9.17 7.87
CA THR A 71 30.13 9.68 9.11
C THR A 71 31.33 8.88 9.61
N ASN A 72 31.72 7.79 8.93
CA ASN A 72 32.87 6.94 9.32
C ASN A 72 34.09 7.09 8.40
N ALA A 73 34.36 8.27 7.85
CA ALA A 73 35.66 8.56 7.26
C ALA A 73 36.68 8.76 8.40
N PRO A 74 37.72 7.91 8.56
CA PRO A 74 38.78 8.20 9.52
C PRO A 74 39.50 9.46 9.03
N SER A 75 39.38 10.54 9.79
CA SER A 75 40.18 11.75 9.65
C SER A 75 41.64 11.42 9.97
N GLY A 76 42.32 10.73 9.06
CA GLY A 76 43.76 10.55 9.06
C GLY A 76 44.41 11.74 8.40
N THR A 77 44.62 12.82 9.15
CA THR A 77 45.55 13.87 8.74
C THR A 77 46.84 13.65 9.50
N ASN A 78 47.78 13.00 8.83
CA ASN A 78 49.15 12.82 9.29
C ASN A 78 49.87 14.17 9.13
N GLN A 79 50.30 14.77 10.24
CA GLN A 79 51.46 15.65 10.31
C GLN A 79 52.12 15.49 11.67
#